data_AF-A0A1V4SZI0-F1
#
_entry.id   AF-A0A1V4SZI0-F1
#
_cell.length_a   1.000
_cell.length_b   1.000
_cell.length_c   1.000
_cell.angle_alpha   90.00
_cell.angle_beta   90.00
_cell.angle_gamma   90.00
#
_symmetry.space_group_name_H-M   'P 1'
#
loop_
_entity.id
_entity.type
_entity.pdbx_description
1 polymer ?
#
loop_
_entity_poly.entity_id
_entity_poly.type
_entity_poly.pdbx_seq_one_letter_code
_entity_poly.pdbx_strand_id
1 'polypeptide(L)' 'MADVQKTVLIRHSAERMFDLVTDVADYPNFLPWCGGVDIRRQDEHEMEA' A
#
# COMPACT_ATOMS: atom_id res chain seq x y z
N MET A 1 -3.26 22.71 5.91
CA MET A 1 -2.86 21.30 5.99
C MET A 1 -1.59 21.16 5.17
N ALA A 2 -0.53 20.54 5.69
CA ALA A 2 0.72 20.37 4.94
C ALA A 2 0.59 19.12 4.05
N ASP A 3 0.75 19.29 2.75
CA ASP A 3 0.82 18.19 1.80
C ASP A 3 2.28 17.76 1.64
N VAL A 4 2.55 16.45 1.68
CA VAL A 4 3.92 15.91 1.58
C VAL A 4 3.99 14.97 0.39
N GLN A 5 4.68 15.40 -0.65
CA GLN A 5 4.95 14.58 -1.84
C GLN A 5 6.42 14.18 -1.88
N LYS A 6 6.67 12.89 -2.13
CA LYS A 6 8.02 12.33 -2.28
C LYS A 6 8.04 11.39 -3.48
N THR A 7 9.00 11.61 -4.38
CA THR A 7 9.26 10.75 -5.53
C THR A 7 10.65 10.15 -5.41
N VAL A 8 10.78 8.85 -5.65
CA VAL A 8 12.05 8.13 -5.58
C VAL A 8 12.20 7.24 -6.81
N LEU A 9 13.44 7.09 -7.28
CA LEU A 9 13.79 6.12 -8.33
C LEU A 9 14.18 4.80 -7.68
N ILE A 10 13.58 3.72 -8.15
CA ILE A 10 13.78 2.37 -7.63
C ILE A 10 13.99 1.38 -8.78
N ARG A 11 14.78 0.32 -8.51
CA ARG A 11 15.12 -0.72 -9.49
C ARG A 11 14.08 -1.84 -9.55
N HIS A 12 12.80 -1.46 -9.55
CA HIS A 12 11.67 -2.38 -9.64
C HIS A 12 10.71 -1.92 -10.75
N SER A 13 10.03 -2.88 -11.36
CA SER A 13 9.00 -2.58 -12.35
C SER A 13 7.79 -1.92 -11.68
N ALA A 14 7.04 -1.14 -12.46
CA ALA A 14 5.80 -0.54 -12.00
C ALA A 14 4.79 -1.60 -11.52
N GLU A 15 4.69 -2.72 -12.22
CA GLU A 15 3.82 -3.86 -11.86
C GLU A 15 4.15 -4.42 -10.48
N ARG A 16 5.43 -4.73 -10.21
CA ARG A 16 5.85 -5.24 -8.90
C ARG A 16 5.56 -4.26 -7.76
N MET A 17 5.70 -2.97 -8.03
CA MET A 17 5.40 -1.94 -7.04
C MET A 17 3.90 -1.75 -6.84
N PHE A 18 3.12 -1.92 -7.90
CA PHE A 18 1.66 -1.92 -7.82
C PHE A 18 1.19 -3.10 -6.96
N ASP A 19 1.62 -4.33 -7.27
CA ASP A 19 1.27 -5.54 -6.52
C ASP A 19 1.62 -5.43 -5.03
N LEU A 20 2.77 -4.82 -4.72
CA LEU A 20 3.20 -4.58 -3.33
C LEU A 20 2.26 -3.62 -2.59
N VAL A 21 1.74 -2.60 -3.27
CA VAL A 21 0.87 -1.57 -2.67
C VAL A 21 -0.59 -2.00 -2.66
N THR A 22 -1.02 -2.83 -3.61
CA THR A 22 -2.37 -3.38 -3.64
C THR A 22 -2.57 -4.51 -2.63
N ASP A 23 -1.52 -5.14 -2.11
CA ASP A 23 -1.63 -6.11 -1.02
C ASP A 23 -1.66 -5.42 0.36
N VAL A 24 -2.76 -4.72 0.64
CA VAL A 24 -2.91 -3.95 1.88
C VAL A 24 -2.96 -4.86 3.13
N ALA A 25 -3.35 -6.13 2.97
CA ALA A 25 -3.38 -7.12 4.04
C ALA A 25 -2.00 -7.35 4.67
N ASP A 26 -0.93 -7.21 3.88
CA ASP A 26 0.44 -7.45 4.32
C ASP A 26 1.11 -6.23 4.97
N TYR A 27 0.47 -5.06 4.97
CA TYR A 27 1.02 -3.81 5.51
C TYR A 27 1.57 -3.93 6.94
N PRO A 28 0.92 -4.65 7.88
CA PRO A 28 1.47 -4.86 9.23
C PRO A 28 2.81 -5.61 9.26
N ASN A 29 3.11 -6.43 8.24
CA ASN A 29 4.33 -7.23 8.18
C ASN A 29 5.55 -6.41 7.72
N PHE A 30 5.34 -5.34 6.95
CA PHE A 30 6.43 -4.58 6.34
C PHE A 30 6.52 -3.11 6.78
N LEU A 31 5.45 -2.53 7.32
CA LEU A 31 5.46 -1.17 7.85
C LEU A 31 5.56 -1.21 9.39
N PRO A 32 6.70 -0.81 9.98
CA PRO A 32 6.89 -0.84 11.44
C PRO A 32 5.90 0.05 12.22
N TRP A 33 5.27 1.00 11.53
CA TRP A 33 4.29 1.93 12.07
C TRP A 33 2.84 1.52 11.76
N CYS A 34 2.61 0.40 11.06
CA CYS A 34 1.27 -0.14 10.84
C CYS A 34 0.87 -1.01 12.03
N GLY A 35 -0.09 -0.54 12.84
CA GLY A 35 -0.57 -1.27 14.01
C GLY A 35 -1.50 -2.45 13.70
N GLY A 36 -1.86 -2.65 12.43
CA GLY A 36 -2.84 -3.62 11.97
C GLY A 36 -3.60 -3.09 10.75
N VAL A 37 -4.27 -3.99 10.05
CA VAL A 37 -5.11 -3.69 8.88
C VAL A 37 -6.48 -4.34 9.07
N ASP A 38 -7.54 -3.63 8.68
CA ASP A 38 -8.92 -4.09 8.80
C ASP A 38 -9.65 -3.90 7.46
N ILE A 39 -9.61 -4.91 6.59
CA ILE A 39 -10.22 -4.82 5.26
C ILE A 39 -11.75 -4.85 5.39
N ARG A 40 -12.38 -3.69 5.15
CA ARG A 40 -13.83 -3.50 5.20
C ARG A 40 -14.51 -3.96 3.91
N ARG A 41 -13.84 -3.78 2.77
CA ARG A 41 -14.37 -4.11 1.45
C ARG A 41 -13.25 -4.46 0.49
N GLN A 42 -13.46 -5.50 -0.30
CA GLN A 42 -12.58 -5.87 -1.41
C GLN A 42 -13.45 -6.37 -2.56
N ASP A 43 -13.39 -5.68 -3.69
CA ASP A 43 -13.98 -6.11 -4.95
C ASP A 43 -12.99 -5.94 -6.11
N GLU A 44 -13.41 -6.28 -7.33
CA GLU A 44 -12.53 -6.24 -8.50
C GLU A 44 -12.02 -4.83 -8.84
N HIS A 45 -12.67 -3.77 -8.33
CA HIS A 45 -12.39 -2.39 -8.69
C HIS A 45 -11.86 -1.56 -7.52
N GLU A 46 -12.14 -1.96 -6.28
CA GLU A 46 -11.83 -1.18 -5.09
C GLU A 46 -11.47 -2.05 -3.89
N MET A 47 -10.57 -1.54 -3.05
CA MET A 47 -10.25 -2.11 -1.75
C MET A 47 -10.24 -1.01 -0.68
N GLU A 48 -10.92 -1.28 0.43
CA GLU A 48 -11.07 -0.40 1.59
C GLU A 48 -10.55 -1.13 2.83
N ALA A 49 -9.54 -0.54 3.50
CA ALA A 49 -8.90 -1.06 4.71
C ALA A 49 -8.80 0.02 5.79
#